data_AF-A0A1H8F509-F1
#
_entry.id   AF-A0A1H8F509-F1
#
_cell.length_a   1.000
_cell.length_b   1.000
_cell.length_c   1.000
_cell.angle_alpha   90.00
_cell.angle_beta   90.00
_cell.angle_gamma   90.00
#
_symmetry.space_group_name_H-M   'P 1'
#
loop_
_entity.id
_entity.type
_entity.pdbx_description
1 polymer ?
#
loop_
_entity_poly.entity_id
_entity_poly.type
_entity_poly.pdbx_seq_one_letter_code
_entity_poly.pdbx_strand_id
1 'polypeptide(L)'
;MKFLFDLFPVILFFITFKIYGIYAATAVAIGATFVQIGWVWFRHGKVDTMLWVSLVLIVVFGSATLILQDETFIKWKPSVLYWLFAAALLIAQAVFKKNFIRTMMKEQLTLPEPVWARVNASWAAFFAFMGAANLYVAFNFSTETWVNFKLFGFMGLMLVFVVLQGLMLGKYMATDEDKEA
;
A
#
# COMPACT_ATOMS: atom_id res chain seq x y z
N MET A 1 6.31 -30.84 17.37
CA MET A 1 7.42 -31.15 16.43
C MET A 1 7.13 -30.65 15.01
N LYS A 2 5.98 -31.01 14.39
CA LYS A 2 5.64 -30.64 13.00
C LYS A 2 5.59 -29.13 12.74
N PHE A 3 4.95 -28.37 13.64
CA PHE A 3 4.85 -26.91 13.55
C PHE A 3 6.21 -26.18 13.50
N LEU A 4 7.19 -26.62 14.30
CA LEU A 4 8.55 -26.05 14.30
C LEU A 4 9.31 -26.37 13.01
N PHE A 5 9.03 -27.54 12.44
CA PHE A 5 9.59 -27.96 11.16
C PHE A 5 8.99 -27.13 10.02
N ASP A 6 7.67 -26.90 10.03
CA ASP A 6 6.98 -26.09 9.01
C ASP A 6 7.34 -24.59 9.08
N LEU A 7 7.76 -24.09 10.25
CA LEU A 7 8.22 -22.70 10.40
C LEU A 7 9.66 -22.47 9.93
N PHE A 8 10.45 -23.52 9.72
CA PHE A 8 11.89 -23.40 9.41
C PHE A 8 12.19 -22.54 8.16
N PRO A 9 11.50 -22.72 7.01
CA PRO A 9 11.74 -21.92 5.81
C PRO A 9 11.30 -20.48 6.00
N VAL A 10 10.25 -20.26 6.79
CA VAL A 10 9.71 -18.93 7.10
C VAL A 10 10.68 -18.17 8.00
N ILE A 11 11.23 -18.82 9.02
CA ILE A 11 12.24 -18.21 9.90
C ILE A 11 13.49 -17.83 9.10
N LEU A 12 13.99 -18.74 8.26
CA LEU A 12 15.13 -18.45 7.38
C LEU A 12 14.84 -17.33 6.39
N PHE A 13 13.63 -17.29 5.81
CA PHE A 13 13.19 -16.20 4.96
C PHE A 13 13.29 -14.86 5.68
N PHE A 14 12.73 -14.74 6.88
CA PHE A 14 12.74 -13.48 7.63
C PHE A 14 14.14 -13.05 8.05
N ILE A 15 15.01 -14.00 8.44
CA ILE A 15 16.40 -13.72 8.82
C ILE A 15 17.19 -13.24 7.59
N THR A 16 17.12 -13.97 6.48
CA THR A 16 17.86 -13.61 5.27
C THR A 16 17.31 -12.34 4.63
N PHE A 17 16.00 -12.10 4.67
CA PHE A 17 15.37 -10.86 4.21
C PHE A 17 15.92 -9.64 4.93
N LYS A 18 16.09 -9.75 6.25
CA LYS A 18 16.59 -8.65 7.07
C LYS A 18 18.05 -8.29 6.80
N ILE A 19 18.85 -9.21 6.28
CA ILE A 19 20.31 -9.06 6.16
C ILE A 19 20.77 -8.90 4.71
N TYR A 20 20.16 -9.64 3.78
CA TYR A 20 20.61 -9.77 2.39
C TYR A 20 19.54 -9.37 1.36
N GLY A 21 18.41 -8.84 1.84
CA GLY A 21 17.31 -8.38 0.99
C GLY A 21 16.45 -9.52 0.45
N ILE A 22 15.41 -9.13 -0.29
CA ILE A 22 14.32 -10.02 -0.69
C ILE A 22 14.72 -11.11 -1.69
N TYR A 23 15.74 -10.85 -2.52
CA TYR A 23 16.23 -11.80 -3.52
C TYR A 23 16.96 -12.98 -2.87
N ALA A 24 17.89 -12.69 -1.95
CA ALA A 24 18.59 -13.72 -1.20
C ALA A 24 17.63 -14.49 -0.28
N ALA A 25 16.68 -13.80 0.36
CA ALA A 25 15.67 -14.42 1.21
C ALA A 25 14.79 -15.42 0.47
N THR A 26 14.36 -15.06 -0.73
CA THR A 26 13.52 -15.92 -1.57
C THR A 26 14.30 -17.15 -2.02
N ALA A 27 15.56 -16.99 -2.45
CA ALA A 27 16.42 -18.11 -2.84
C ALA A 27 16.68 -19.08 -1.67
N VAL A 28 16.96 -18.54 -0.47
CA VAL A 28 17.20 -19.34 0.74
C VAL A 28 15.92 -20.06 1.19
N ALA A 29 14.76 -19.40 1.15
CA ALA A 29 13.49 -20.01 1.53
C ALA A 29 13.08 -21.14 0.58
N ILE A 30 13.28 -20.96 -0.72
CA ILE A 30 13.04 -22.00 -1.73
C ILE A 30 13.98 -23.19 -1.48
N GLY A 31 15.29 -22.95 -1.32
CA GLY A 31 16.27 -23.99 -1.04
C GLY A 31 15.97 -24.75 0.26
N ALA A 32 15.64 -24.04 1.33
CA ALA A 32 15.27 -24.63 2.62
C ALA A 32 14.02 -25.51 2.49
N THR A 33 13.01 -25.07 1.74
CA THR A 33 11.78 -25.85 1.51
C THR A 33 12.06 -27.12 0.70
N PHE A 34 12.93 -27.05 -0.31
CA PHE A 34 13.35 -28.25 -1.06
C PHE A 34 14.10 -29.26 -0.19
N VAL A 35 15.04 -28.80 0.63
CA VAL A 35 15.78 -29.66 1.57
C VAL A 35 14.82 -30.29 2.58
N GLN A 36 13.85 -29.52 3.06
CA GLN A 36 12.85 -29.97 4.03
C GLN A 36 11.93 -31.06 3.46
N ILE A 37 11.44 -30.86 2.24
CA ILE A 37 10.60 -31.85 1.54
C ILE A 37 11.41 -33.10 1.21
N GLY A 38 12.66 -32.95 0.76
CA GLY A 38 13.56 -34.07 0.50
C GLY A 38 13.81 -34.91 1.75
N TRP A 39 14.04 -34.26 2.89
CA TRP A 39 14.23 -34.94 4.19
C TRP A 39 12.97 -35.68 4.65
N VAL A 40 11.79 -35.06 4.52
CA VAL A 40 10.50 -35.68 4.91
C VAL A 40 10.16 -36.84 4.00
N TRP A 41 10.40 -36.70 2.70
CA TRP A 41 10.18 -37.76 1.72
C TRP A 41 11.08 -38.97 1.99
N PHE A 42 12.37 -38.75 2.27
CA PHE A 42 13.32 -39.81 2.60
C PHE A 42 12.99 -40.53 3.92
N ARG A 43 12.45 -39.83 4.92
CA ARG A 43 12.16 -40.40 6.24
C ARG A 43 10.76 -40.98 6.40
N HIS A 44 9.74 -40.44 5.75
CA HIS A 44 8.33 -40.77 6.04
C HIS A 44 7.50 -41.16 4.81
N GLY A 45 8.04 -41.08 3.59
CA GLY A 45 7.41 -41.58 2.35
C GLY A 45 6.13 -40.86 1.90
N LYS A 46 5.50 -40.06 2.76
CA LYS A 46 4.31 -39.24 2.46
C LYS A 46 4.57 -37.79 2.91
N VAL A 47 4.53 -36.87 1.97
CA VAL A 47 4.62 -35.43 2.23
C VAL A 47 3.21 -34.91 2.53
N ASP A 48 3.08 -34.13 3.60
CA ASP A 48 1.79 -33.58 4.01
C ASP A 48 1.25 -32.58 2.97
N THR A 49 -0.05 -32.61 2.72
CA THR A 49 -0.75 -31.67 1.83
C THR A 49 -0.51 -30.22 2.23
N MET A 50 -0.36 -29.92 3.53
CA MET A 50 -0.10 -28.56 4.02
C MET A 50 1.30 -28.03 3.64
N LEU A 51 2.29 -28.92 3.50
CA LEU A 51 3.63 -28.59 3.00
C LEU A 51 3.60 -28.30 1.50
N TRP A 52 2.80 -29.05 0.74
CA TRP A 52 2.55 -28.78 -0.68
C TRP A 52 1.86 -27.44 -0.91
N VAL A 53 0.83 -27.12 -0.11
CA VAL A 53 0.14 -25.82 -0.19
C VAL A 53 1.10 -24.67 0.11
N SER A 54 1.93 -24.80 1.15
CA SER A 54 2.96 -23.80 1.47
C SER A 54 4.00 -23.65 0.37
N LEU A 55 4.46 -24.75 -0.25
CA LEU A 55 5.38 -24.69 -1.38
C LEU A 55 4.74 -24.00 -2.59
N VAL A 56 3.49 -24.33 -2.92
CA VAL A 56 2.76 -23.66 -4.01
C VAL A 56 2.60 -22.17 -3.72
N LEU A 57 2.28 -21.79 -2.48
CA LEU A 57 2.20 -20.38 -2.07
C LEU A 57 3.55 -19.67 -2.22
N ILE A 58 4.63 -20.24 -1.69
CA ILE A 58 5.98 -19.65 -1.76
C ILE A 58 6.48 -19.59 -3.20
N VAL A 59 6.22 -20.62 -4.00
CA VAL A 59 6.61 -20.65 -5.41
C VAL A 59 5.76 -19.68 -6.21
N VAL A 60 4.45 -19.65 -6.08
CA VAL A 60 3.59 -18.74 -6.85
C VAL A 60 3.82 -17.28 -6.47
N PHE A 61 3.84 -16.96 -5.17
CA PHE A 61 4.08 -15.58 -4.74
C PHE A 61 5.56 -15.16 -4.88
N GLY A 62 6.51 -16.07 -4.62
CA GLY A 62 7.94 -15.80 -4.77
C GLY A 62 8.38 -15.71 -6.24
N SER A 63 7.83 -16.56 -7.12
CA SER A 63 8.07 -16.46 -8.57
C SER A 63 7.31 -15.28 -9.19
N ALA A 64 6.11 -14.92 -8.73
CA ALA A 64 5.47 -13.67 -9.13
C ALA A 64 6.32 -12.45 -8.74
N THR A 65 6.99 -12.50 -7.58
CA THR A 65 7.93 -11.45 -7.13
C THR A 65 9.20 -11.40 -7.99
N LEU A 66 9.64 -12.53 -8.55
CA LEU A 66 10.82 -12.62 -9.43
C LEU A 66 10.51 -12.32 -10.92
N ILE A 67 9.33 -12.72 -11.41
CA ILE A 67 8.93 -12.71 -12.83
C ILE A 67 8.34 -11.36 -13.24
N LEU A 68 7.72 -10.62 -12.31
CA LEU A 68 7.26 -9.24 -12.57
C LEU A 68 8.42 -8.23 -12.62
N GLN A 69 9.59 -8.65 -13.10
CA GLN A 69 10.88 -7.97 -13.18
C GLN A 69 10.90 -6.65 -13.98
N ASP A 70 9.74 -6.01 -14.18
CA ASP A 70 9.61 -4.60 -14.51
C ASP A 70 9.19 -3.83 -13.25
N GLU A 71 10.19 -3.50 -12.42
CA GLU A 71 10.00 -2.67 -11.23
C GLU A 71 9.31 -1.35 -11.57
N THR A 72 9.61 -0.80 -12.75
CA THR A 72 9.07 0.47 -13.23
C THR A 72 7.57 0.36 -13.47
N PHE A 73 7.09 -0.71 -14.09
CA PHE A 73 5.67 -0.92 -14.35
C PHE A 73 4.85 -1.10 -13.05
N ILE A 74 5.40 -1.81 -12.05
CA ILE A 74 4.75 -1.94 -10.74
C ILE A 74 4.73 -0.60 -10.00
N LYS A 75 5.84 0.16 -10.06
CA LYS A 75 5.98 1.46 -9.41
C LYS A 75 5.07 2.52 -10.03
N TRP A 76 4.72 2.42 -11.31
CA TRP A 76 3.84 3.35 -12.01
C TRP A 76 2.35 3.19 -11.70
N LYS A 77 1.88 1.96 -11.42
CA LYS A 77 0.47 1.66 -11.13
C LYS A 77 -0.17 2.61 -10.10
N PRO A 78 0.44 2.83 -8.91
CA PRO A 78 -0.11 3.75 -7.91
C PRO A 78 -0.18 5.20 -8.39
N SER A 79 0.84 5.69 -9.10
CA SER A 79 0.88 7.08 -9.58
C SER A 79 -0.23 7.37 -10.58
N VAL A 80 -0.43 6.49 -11.56
CA VAL A 80 -1.49 6.64 -12.55
C VAL A 80 -2.86 6.65 -11.85
N LEU A 81 -3.06 5.76 -10.88
CA LEU A 81 -4.30 5.69 -10.12
C LEU A 81 -4.55 6.98 -9.32
N TYR A 82 -3.54 7.51 -8.63
CA TYR A 82 -3.69 8.76 -7.88
C TYR A 82 -3.97 9.96 -8.79
N TRP A 83 -3.31 10.04 -9.94
CA TRP A 83 -3.59 11.10 -10.91
C TRP A 83 -4.96 10.97 -11.55
N LEU A 84 -5.43 9.76 -11.81
CA LEU A 84 -6.80 9.52 -12.25
C LEU A 84 -7.81 9.97 -11.18
N PHE A 85 -7.57 9.68 -9.90
CA PHE A 85 -8.42 10.19 -8.81
C PHE A 85 -8.39 11.72 -8.74
N ALA A 86 -7.21 12.34 -8.82
CA ALA A 86 -7.08 13.80 -8.81
C ALA A 86 -7.84 14.43 -9.99
N ALA A 87 -7.66 13.90 -11.19
CA ALA A 87 -8.34 14.35 -12.39
C ALA A 87 -9.86 14.12 -12.30
N ALA A 88 -10.30 12.96 -11.81
CA ALA A 88 -11.71 12.66 -11.62
C ALA A 88 -12.38 13.65 -10.65
N LEU A 89 -11.73 13.97 -9.53
CA LEU A 89 -12.24 14.96 -8.57
C LEU A 89 -12.34 16.37 -9.17
N LEU A 90 -11.34 16.79 -9.96
CA LEU A 90 -11.35 18.10 -10.60
C LEU A 90 -12.36 18.18 -11.76
N ILE A 91 -12.42 17.16 -12.62
CA ILE A 91 -13.36 17.09 -13.76
C ILE A 91 -14.79 16.97 -13.24
N ALA A 92 -15.05 16.18 -12.20
CA ALA A 92 -16.36 16.09 -11.57
C ALA A 92 -16.85 17.45 -11.06
N GLN A 93 -15.95 18.22 -10.43
CA GLN A 93 -16.26 19.54 -9.94
C GLN A 93 -16.44 20.55 -11.09
N ALA A 94 -15.57 20.56 -12.10
CA ALA A 94 -15.57 21.55 -13.17
C ALA A 94 -16.69 21.31 -14.22
N VAL A 95 -16.92 20.06 -14.61
CA VAL A 95 -17.85 19.69 -15.68
C VAL A 95 -19.23 19.37 -15.13
N PHE A 96 -19.30 18.54 -14.09
CA PHE A 96 -20.57 18.05 -13.55
C PHE A 96 -21.11 18.92 -12.41
N LYS A 97 -20.33 19.92 -11.94
CA LYS A 97 -20.62 20.71 -10.72
C LYS A 97 -20.93 19.82 -9.51
N LYS A 98 -20.42 18.58 -9.52
CA LYS A 98 -20.65 17.57 -8.48
C LYS A 98 -19.37 17.42 -7.68
N ASN A 99 -19.50 17.60 -6.38
CA ASN A 99 -18.40 17.43 -5.44
C ASN A 99 -18.50 16.05 -4.80
N PHE A 100 -17.66 15.11 -5.25
CA PHE A 100 -17.69 13.73 -4.75
C PHE A 100 -17.34 13.66 -3.27
N ILE A 101 -16.35 14.44 -2.82
CA ILE A 101 -15.98 14.51 -1.41
C ILE A 101 -17.15 15.01 -0.56
N ARG A 102 -17.87 16.03 -1.04
CA ARG A 102 -19.14 16.45 -0.40
C ARG A 102 -20.13 15.32 -0.33
N THR A 103 -20.34 14.55 -1.39
CA THR A 103 -21.34 13.47 -1.39
C THR A 103 -21.01 12.39 -0.37
N MET A 104 -19.72 12.09 -0.18
CA MET A 104 -19.26 11.10 0.79
C MET A 104 -19.25 11.61 2.24
N MET A 105 -18.99 12.91 2.46
CA MET A 105 -18.79 13.48 3.80
C MET A 105 -19.96 14.33 4.31
N LYS A 106 -20.94 14.69 3.47
CA LYS A 106 -22.09 15.54 3.85
C LYS A 106 -22.98 14.94 4.94
N GLU A 107 -22.92 13.62 5.11
CA GLU A 107 -23.71 12.93 6.14
C GLU A 107 -23.05 13.04 7.51
N GLN A 108 -21.73 13.25 7.56
CA GLN A 108 -20.98 13.39 8.80
C GLN A 108 -20.61 14.85 9.13
N LEU A 109 -20.58 15.75 8.14
CA LEU A 109 -20.15 17.15 8.30
C LEU A 109 -21.09 18.12 7.57
N THR A 110 -21.54 19.16 8.26
CA THR A 110 -22.22 20.32 7.67
C THR A 110 -21.20 21.44 7.46
N LEU A 111 -21.00 21.85 6.20
CA LEU A 111 -20.04 22.91 5.84
C LEU A 111 -20.65 23.83 4.77
N PRO A 112 -20.26 25.12 4.76
CA PRO A 112 -20.69 26.06 3.73
C PRO A 112 -20.32 25.60 2.31
N GLU A 113 -21.19 25.85 1.34
CA GLU A 113 -20.99 25.54 -0.09
C GLU A 113 -19.59 25.90 -0.65
N PRO A 114 -19.02 27.10 -0.40
CA PRO A 114 -17.70 27.44 -0.92
C PRO A 114 -16.54 26.66 -0.26
N VAL A 115 -16.75 26.09 0.94
CA VAL A 115 -15.73 25.30 1.65
C VAL A 115 -15.58 23.92 1.03
N TRP A 116 -16.68 23.31 0.57
CA TRP A 116 -16.63 22.02 -0.13
C TRP A 116 -15.73 22.07 -1.37
N ALA A 117 -15.77 23.17 -2.11
CA ALA A 117 -14.90 23.37 -3.27
C ALA A 117 -13.40 23.36 -2.90
N ARG A 118 -13.04 23.97 -1.76
CA ARG A 118 -11.67 23.97 -1.24
C ARG A 118 -11.26 22.59 -0.76
N VAL A 119 -12.14 21.89 -0.03
CA VAL A 119 -11.89 20.52 0.44
C VAL A 119 -11.63 19.59 -0.75
N ASN A 120 -12.48 19.63 -1.79
CA ASN A 120 -12.28 18.83 -3.00
C ASN A 120 -10.96 19.16 -3.71
N ALA A 121 -10.62 20.45 -3.82
CA ALA A 121 -9.35 20.89 -4.39
C ALA A 121 -8.15 20.42 -3.56
N SER A 122 -8.23 20.43 -2.22
CA SER A 122 -7.19 19.89 -1.34
C SER A 122 -7.00 18.39 -1.51
N TRP A 123 -8.09 17.62 -1.63
CA TRP A 123 -8.02 16.18 -1.92
C TRP A 123 -7.42 15.91 -3.30
N ALA A 124 -7.82 16.64 -4.33
CA ALA A 124 -7.24 16.52 -5.66
C ALA A 124 -5.75 16.86 -5.67
N ALA A 125 -5.34 17.95 -5.01
CA ALA A 125 -3.95 18.33 -4.86
C ALA A 125 -3.14 17.28 -4.09
N PHE A 126 -3.71 16.69 -3.03
CA PHE A 126 -3.07 15.61 -2.28
C PHE A 126 -2.87 14.36 -3.13
N PHE A 127 -3.88 13.91 -3.89
CA PHE A 127 -3.71 12.78 -4.80
C PHE A 127 -2.69 13.08 -5.92
N ALA A 128 -2.70 14.29 -6.48
CA ALA A 128 -1.70 14.69 -7.46
C ALA A 128 -0.28 14.65 -6.87
N PHE A 129 -0.10 15.18 -5.67
CA PHE A 129 1.15 15.15 -4.92
C PHE A 129 1.59 13.72 -4.60
N MET A 130 0.69 12.85 -4.13
CA MET A 130 0.98 11.45 -3.85
C MET A 130 1.45 10.70 -5.09
N GLY A 131 0.82 10.94 -6.25
CA GLY A 131 1.27 10.38 -7.52
C GLY A 131 2.66 10.87 -7.94
N ALA A 132 2.95 12.16 -7.76
CA ALA A 132 4.25 12.74 -8.05
C ALA A 132 5.34 12.25 -7.08
N ALA A 133 5.05 12.21 -5.78
CA ALA A 133 5.96 11.72 -4.75
C ALA A 133 6.28 10.23 -4.94
N ASN A 134 5.28 9.41 -5.29
CA ASN A 134 5.49 8.01 -5.64
C ASN A 134 6.44 7.84 -6.82
N LEU A 135 6.23 8.61 -7.90
CA LEU A 135 7.08 8.60 -9.10
C LEU A 135 8.50 9.07 -8.78
N TYR A 136 8.62 10.14 -7.99
CA TYR A 136 9.91 10.66 -7.54
C TYR A 136 10.70 9.59 -6.77
N VAL A 137 10.06 8.95 -5.79
CA VAL A 137 10.72 7.89 -5.02
C VAL A 137 11.01 6.65 -5.88
N ALA A 138 10.08 6.30 -6.78
CA ALA A 138 10.23 5.16 -7.69
C ALA A 138 11.42 5.28 -8.64
N PHE A 139 11.71 6.48 -9.14
CA PHE A 139 12.78 6.72 -10.11
C PHE A 139 14.13 7.10 -9.50
N ASN A 140 14.14 7.66 -8.28
CA ASN A 140 15.38 8.14 -7.64
C ASN A 140 15.94 7.19 -6.57
N PHE A 141 15.16 6.21 -6.11
CA PHE A 141 15.57 5.33 -5.00
C PHE A 141 15.41 3.85 -5.31
N SER A 142 16.05 3.01 -4.48
CA SER A 142 15.96 1.55 -4.58
C SER A 142 14.54 1.05 -4.33
N THR A 143 14.22 -0.14 -4.84
CA THR A 143 12.90 -0.78 -4.66
C THR A 143 12.55 -0.99 -3.19
N GLU A 144 13.52 -1.32 -2.34
CA GLU A 144 13.31 -1.41 -0.89
C GLU A 144 12.90 -0.08 -0.27
N THR A 145 13.53 1.02 -0.71
CA THR A 145 13.17 2.37 -0.25
C THR A 145 11.78 2.75 -0.73
N TRP A 146 11.43 2.42 -1.97
CA TRP A 146 10.09 2.63 -2.52
C TRP A 146 9.01 1.82 -1.78
N VAL A 147 9.27 0.55 -1.43
CA VAL A 147 8.34 -0.26 -0.63
C VAL A 147 8.14 0.36 0.75
N ASN A 148 9.21 0.75 1.44
CA ASN A 148 9.13 1.41 2.74
C ASN A 148 8.39 2.76 2.65
N PHE A 149 8.64 3.54 1.60
CA PHE A 149 7.92 4.78 1.34
C PHE A 149 6.43 4.54 1.08
N LYS A 150 6.09 3.50 0.32
CA LYS A 150 4.69 3.12 0.05
C LYS A 150 3.96 2.68 1.31
N LEU A 151 4.63 1.96 2.22
CA LEU A 151 4.03 1.46 3.45
C LEU A 151 3.97 2.54 4.54
N PHE A 152 5.10 3.15 4.86
CA PHE A 152 5.23 4.10 5.98
C PHE A 152 5.15 5.55 5.54
N GLY A 153 5.74 5.90 4.39
CA GLY A 153 5.72 7.26 3.86
C GLY A 153 4.31 7.72 3.48
N PHE A 154 3.57 6.91 2.73
CA PHE A 154 2.16 7.20 2.40
C PHE A 154 1.27 7.27 3.63
N MET A 155 1.45 6.36 4.58
CA MET A 155 0.71 6.40 5.84
C MET A 155 1.00 7.70 6.59
N GLY A 156 2.27 8.10 6.70
CA GLY A 156 2.66 9.37 7.32
C GLY A 156 2.08 10.59 6.60
N LEU A 157 2.18 10.64 5.27
CA LEU A 157 1.60 11.71 4.45
C LEU A 157 0.08 11.80 4.60
N MET A 158 -0.60 10.66 4.64
CA MET A 158 -2.05 10.60 4.84
C MET A 158 -2.45 11.09 6.23
N LEU A 159 -1.73 10.69 7.28
CA LEU A 159 -1.97 11.17 8.64
C LEU A 159 -1.80 12.69 8.73
N VAL A 160 -0.71 13.23 8.18
CA VAL A 160 -0.48 14.68 8.14
C VAL A 160 -1.61 15.39 7.38
N PHE A 161 -2.00 14.85 6.22
CA PHE A 161 -3.08 15.42 5.42
C PHE A 161 -4.43 15.42 6.15
N VAL A 162 -4.79 14.31 6.82
CA VAL A 162 -6.03 14.20 7.60
C VAL A 162 -6.02 15.18 8.77
N VAL A 163 -4.89 15.35 9.47
CA VAL A 163 -4.77 16.35 10.55
C VAL A 163 -4.94 17.76 9.99
N LEU A 164 -4.26 18.09 8.88
CA LEU A 164 -4.38 19.41 8.24
C LEU A 164 -5.81 19.67 7.73
N GLN A 165 -6.47 18.66 7.16
CA GLN A 165 -7.88 18.75 6.77
C GLN A 165 -8.77 18.94 7.99
N GLY A 166 -8.58 18.18 9.07
CA GLY A 166 -9.33 18.32 10.32
C GLY A 166 -9.21 19.73 10.90
N LEU A 167 -8.00 20.29 10.94
CA LEU A 167 -7.76 21.66 11.40
C LEU A 167 -8.39 22.71 10.47
N MET A 168 -8.37 22.48 9.15
CA MET A 168 -9.03 23.36 8.18
C MET A 168 -10.55 23.35 8.36
N LEU A 169 -11.13 22.15 8.54
CA LEU A 169 -12.56 21.94 8.71
C LEU A 169 -13.05 22.46 10.07
N GLY A 170 -12.30 22.24 11.15
CA GLY A 170 -12.64 22.71 12.50
C GLY A 170 -12.83 24.23 12.58
N LYS A 171 -12.09 25.00 11.77
CA LYS A 171 -12.29 26.47 11.66
C LYS A 171 -13.69 26.85 11.16
N TYR A 172 -14.32 26.01 10.35
CA TYR A 172 -15.65 26.27 9.80
C TYR A 172 -16.76 25.71 10.68
N MET A 173 -16.50 24.63 11.42
CA MET A 173 -17.47 24.05 12.35
C MET A 173 -17.69 24.91 13.59
N ALA A 174 -16.62 25.52 14.13
CA ALA A 174 -16.74 26.43 15.27
C ALA A 174 -17.48 27.75 14.94
N THR A 175 -17.63 28.11 13.66
CA THR A 175 -18.28 29.38 13.26
C THR A 175 -19.81 29.28 13.18
N ASP A 176 -20.37 28.07 13.07
CA ASP A 176 -21.83 27.89 13.03
C ASP A 176 -22.45 27.85 14.43
N GLU A 177 -21.74 27.37 15.46
CA GLU A 177 -22.20 27.44 16.86
C GLU A 177 -22.30 28.89 17.39
N ASP A 178 -21.39 29.78 16.98
CA ASP A 178 -21.40 31.19 17.41
C ASP A 178 -22.47 32.06 16.71
N LYS A 179 -23.19 31.53 15.71
CA LYS A 179 -24.27 32.25 15.01
C LYS A 179 -25.68 31.89 15.47
N GLU A 180 -25.81 30.86 16.31
CA GLU A 180 -27.07 30.47 16.94
C GLU A 180 -27.16 30.85 18.45
N ALA A 181 -26.16 31.58 18.97
CA ALA A 181 -26.11 32.09 20.35
C ALA A 181 -26.52 33.57 20.47
#